data_AF-A0A1D9M9G8-F1
#
_entry.id   AF-A0A1D9M9G8-F1
#
_cell.length_a   1.000
_cell.length_b   1.000
_cell.length_c   1.000
_cell.angle_alpha   90.00
_cell.angle_beta   90.00
_cell.angle_gamma   90.00
#
_symmetry.space_group_name_H-M   'P 1'
#
loop_
_entity.id
_entity.type
_entity.pdbx_description
1 polymer ?
#
loop_
_entity_poly.entity_id
_entity_poly.type
_entity_poly.pdbx_seq_one_letter_code
_entity_poly.pdbx_strand_id
1 'polypeptide(L)'
;MEPGEGWRALVREMVAHWPDVAPLEIGFSLVAAAAAIEANFSAESPAREGAEIGYRLAALVSVDFYAMQLLGLARTRAADFLAYWEQDPFFARL
;
A
#
# COMPACT_ATOMS: atom_id res chain seq x y z
N MET A 1 12.42 6.78 -16.21
CA MET A 1 11.77 6.00 -15.15
C MET A 1 11.27 4.74 -15.83
N GLU A 2 11.93 3.61 -15.59
CA GLU A 2 11.56 2.34 -16.23
C GLU A 2 10.12 1.95 -15.82
N PRO A 3 9.28 1.50 -16.77
CA PRO A 3 7.95 1.02 -16.45
C PRO A 3 8.08 -0.29 -15.67
N GLY A 4 7.80 -0.24 -14.37
CA GLY A 4 7.84 -1.41 -13.49
C GLY A 4 8.38 -1.16 -12.07
N GLU A 5 9.04 -0.02 -11.82
CA GLU A 5 9.59 0.33 -10.50
C GLU A 5 8.76 1.34 -9.70
N GLY A 6 7.97 2.19 -10.35
CA GLY A 6 7.31 3.34 -9.69
C GLY A 6 6.33 2.97 -8.57
N TRP A 7 5.65 1.83 -8.66
CA TRP A 7 4.69 1.41 -7.63
C TRP A 7 5.34 0.87 -6.36
N ARG A 8 6.63 0.50 -6.40
CA ARG A 8 7.37 -0.05 -5.25
C ARG A 8 7.48 0.96 -4.12
N ALA A 9 7.64 2.23 -4.46
CA ALA A 9 7.72 3.33 -3.51
C ALA A 9 6.34 3.86 -3.08
N LEU A 10 5.27 3.58 -3.83
CA LEU A 10 3.97 4.24 -3.66
C LEU A 10 3.44 4.15 -2.22
N VAL A 11 3.42 2.96 -1.62
CA VAL A 11 2.90 2.78 -0.26
C VAL A 11 3.74 3.55 0.77
N ARG A 12 5.07 3.54 0.61
CA ARG A 12 5.99 4.31 1.46
C ARG A 12 5.77 5.81 1.30
N GLU A 13 5.57 6.29 0.08
CA GLU A 13 5.26 7.68 -0.22
C GLU A 13 3.91 8.11 0.36
N MET A 14 2.87 7.27 0.25
CA MET A 14 1.56 7.52 0.86
C MET A 14 1.69 7.67 2.38
N VAL A 15 2.40 6.75 3.05
CA VAL A 15 2.62 6.82 4.49
C VAL A 15 3.42 8.06 4.89
N ALA A 16 4.46 8.41 4.12
CA ALA A 16 5.27 9.61 4.39
C ALA A 16 4.48 10.91 4.19
N HIS A 17 3.54 10.93 3.23
CA HIS A 17 2.72 12.11 2.94
C HIS A 17 1.52 12.25 3.89
N TRP A 18 0.96 11.13 4.35
CA TRP A 18 -0.18 11.09 5.28
C TRP A 18 0.17 10.28 6.54
N PRO A 19 1.09 10.76 7.39
CA PRO A 19 1.55 9.98 8.54
C PRO A 19 0.50 9.81 9.65
N ASP A 20 -0.44 10.75 9.77
CA ASP A 20 -1.38 10.82 10.89
C ASP A 20 -2.73 10.12 10.66
N VAL A 21 -2.99 9.60 9.47
CA VAL A 21 -4.25 8.88 9.16
C VAL A 21 -4.27 7.50 9.80
N ALA A 22 -5.45 6.90 9.93
CA ALA A 22 -5.55 5.51 10.38
C ALA A 22 -4.84 4.58 9.38
N PRO A 23 -4.05 3.57 9.82
CA PRO A 23 -3.26 2.71 8.93
C PRO A 23 -4.06 2.08 7.79
N LEU A 24 -5.30 1.66 8.07
CA LEU A 24 -6.17 1.01 7.09
C LEU A 24 -6.69 1.98 6.02
N GLU A 25 -6.60 3.30 6.20
CA GLU A 25 -6.94 4.27 5.15
C GLU A 25 -6.00 4.17 3.95
N ILE A 26 -4.75 3.75 4.17
CA ILE A 26 -3.77 3.50 3.08
C ILE A 26 -4.26 2.34 2.21
N GLY A 27 -4.58 1.21 2.83
CA GLY A 27 -5.13 0.03 2.14
C GLY A 27 -6.48 0.32 1.47
N PHE A 28 -7.37 1.03 2.16
CA PHE A 28 -8.66 1.45 1.61
C PHE A 28 -8.51 2.30 0.35
N SER A 29 -7.60 3.29 0.36
CA SER A 29 -7.38 4.17 -0.77
C SER A 29 -6.88 3.42 -2.01
N LEU A 30 -6.02 2.41 -1.81
CA LEU A 30 -5.54 1.53 -2.88
C LEU A 30 -6.67 0.68 -3.50
N VAL A 31 -7.53 0.10 -2.66
CA VAL A 31 -8.71 -0.65 -3.11
C VAL A 31 -9.67 0.27 -3.87
N ALA A 32 -9.94 1.46 -3.35
CA ALA A 32 -10.81 2.43 -3.99
C ALA A 32 -10.29 2.86 -5.37
N ALA A 33 -8.97 3.12 -5.48
CA ALA A 33 -8.34 3.45 -6.75
C ALA A 33 -8.41 2.29 -7.75
N ALA A 34 -8.10 1.06 -7.32
CA ALA A 34 -8.19 -0.13 -8.16
C ALA A 34 -9.62 -0.35 -8.66
N ALA A 35 -10.61 -0.32 -7.76
CA ALA A 35 -12.02 -0.48 -8.12
C ALA A 35 -12.51 0.62 -9.09
N ALA A 36 -12.05 1.86 -8.92
CA ALA A 36 -12.37 2.94 -9.85
C ALA A 36 -11.79 2.69 -11.24
N ILE A 37 -10.57 2.16 -11.35
CA ILE A 37 -10.00 1.75 -12.64
C ILE A 37 -10.85 0.65 -13.28
N GLU A 38 -11.22 -0.38 -12.52
CA GLU A 38 -12.02 -1.49 -13.06
C GLU A 38 -13.42 -1.07 -13.53
N ALA A 39 -14.00 -0.06 -12.87
CA ALA A 39 -15.32 0.46 -13.21
C ALA A 39 -15.32 1.36 -14.46
N ASN A 40 -14.20 2.03 -14.76
CA ASN A 40 -14.13 3.04 -15.81
C ASN A 40 -13.39 2.57 -17.07
N PHE A 41 -12.60 1.49 -17.00
CA PHE A 41 -11.80 0.99 -18.11
C PHE A 41 -12.21 -0.43 -18.53
N SER A 42 -12.14 -0.72 -19.83
CA SER A 42 -12.39 -2.08 -20.35
C SER A 42 -11.36 -3.08 -19.84
N ALA A 43 -11.63 -4.37 -19.97
CA ALA A 43 -10.74 -5.44 -19.52
C ALA A 43 -9.41 -5.48 -20.29
N GLU A 44 -9.39 -4.95 -21.52
CA GLU A 44 -8.23 -4.91 -22.41
C GLU A 44 -7.43 -3.60 -22.28
N SER A 45 -7.90 -2.68 -21.43
CA SER A 45 -7.21 -1.41 -21.23
C SER A 45 -5.87 -1.62 -20.51
N PRO A 46 -4.78 -0.96 -20.94
CA PRO A 46 -3.51 -0.96 -20.20
C PRO A 46 -3.65 -0.48 -18.75
N ALA A 47 -4.69 0.30 -18.43
CA ALA A 47 -4.95 0.75 -17.06
C ALA A 47 -5.23 -0.41 -16.08
N ARG A 48 -5.67 -1.58 -16.57
CA ARG A 48 -6.00 -2.75 -15.74
C ARG A 48 -4.83 -3.27 -14.91
N GLU A 49 -3.61 -3.15 -15.44
CA GLU A 49 -2.39 -3.50 -14.68
C GLU A 49 -2.30 -2.68 -13.38
N GLY A 50 -2.69 -1.40 -13.42
CA GLY A 50 -2.72 -0.54 -12.24
C GLY A 50 -3.72 -1.00 -11.18
N ALA A 51 -4.86 -1.57 -11.58
CA ALA A 51 -5.83 -2.12 -10.63
C ALA A 51 -5.30 -3.38 -9.93
N GLU A 52 -4.70 -4.30 -10.68
CA GLU A 52 -4.07 -5.51 -10.12
C GLU A 52 -2.96 -5.16 -9.13
N ILE A 53 -2.11 -4.19 -9.48
CA ILE A 53 -1.08 -3.65 -8.59
C ILE A 53 -1.71 -3.03 -7.34
N GLY A 54 -2.76 -2.22 -7.49
CA GLY A 54 -3.46 -1.59 -6.37
C GLY A 54 -4.00 -2.60 -5.35
N TYR A 55 -4.68 -3.64 -5.82
CA TYR A 55 -5.15 -4.72 -4.94
C TYR A 55 -4.00 -5.48 -4.27
N ARG A 56 -2.93 -5.76 -5.01
CA ARG A 56 -1.74 -6.42 -4.44
C ARG A 56 -1.12 -5.58 -3.33
N LEU A 57 -0.98 -4.28 -3.52
CA LEU A 57 -0.44 -3.37 -2.50
C LEU A 57 -1.36 -3.29 -1.27
N ALA A 58 -2.68 -3.21 -1.47
CA ALA A 58 -3.64 -3.23 -0.36
C ALA A 58 -3.55 -4.51 0.47
N ALA A 59 -3.38 -5.66 -0.20
CA ALA A 59 -3.18 -6.95 0.48
C ALA A 59 -1.89 -6.95 1.31
N LEU A 60 -0.77 -6.44 0.76
CA LEU A 60 0.50 -6.36 1.48
C LEU A 60 0.42 -5.46 2.72
N VAL A 61 -0.19 -4.27 2.59
CA VAL A 61 -0.42 -3.37 3.74
C VAL A 61 -1.27 -4.03 4.83
N SER A 62 -2.26 -4.84 4.43
CA SER A 62 -3.10 -5.58 5.37
C SER A 62 -2.33 -6.69 6.10
N VAL A 63 -1.41 -7.37 5.40
CA VAL A 63 -0.51 -8.37 6.00
C VAL A 63 0.39 -7.71 7.04
N ASP A 64 1.00 -6.58 6.72
CA ASP A 64 1.88 -5.85 7.64
C ASP A 64 1.11 -5.36 8.87
N PHE A 65 -0.09 -4.80 8.68
CA PHE A 65 -0.94 -4.37 9.79
C PHE A 65 -1.29 -5.54 10.73
N TYR A 66 -1.58 -6.70 10.15
CA TYR A 66 -1.85 -7.92 10.93
C TYR A 66 -0.59 -8.43 11.64
N ALA A 67 0.58 -8.39 11.00
CA ALA A 67 1.86 -8.74 11.61
C ALA A 67 2.17 -7.82 12.80
N MET A 68 2.00 -6.50 12.65
CA MET A 68 2.16 -5.52 13.72
C MET A 68 1.21 -5.82 14.90
N GLN A 69 -0.02 -6.25 14.62
CA GLN A 69 -0.95 -6.70 15.66
C GLN A 69 -0.44 -7.94 16.41
N LEU A 70 0.04 -8.97 15.70
CA LEU A 70 0.57 -10.19 16.31
C LEU A 70 1.81 -9.93 17.16
N LEU A 71 2.65 -8.98 16.74
CA LEU A 71 3.87 -8.58 17.43
C LEU A 71 3.61 -7.59 18.59
N GLY A 72 2.37 -7.16 18.79
CA GLY A 72 2.04 -6.16 19.82
C GLY A 72 2.62 -4.77 19.55
N LEU A 73 2.94 -4.46 18.29
CA LEU A 73 3.47 -3.16 17.88
C LEU A 73 2.37 -2.10 17.82
N ALA A 74 2.79 -0.83 17.88
CA ALA A 74 1.92 0.31 17.61
C ALA A 74 1.32 0.19 16.20
N ARG A 75 0.03 0.51 16.04
CA ARG A 75 -0.72 0.41 14.77
C ARG A 75 -1.90 1.39 14.72
N THR A 76 -1.69 2.57 15.27
CA THR A 76 -2.71 3.62 15.43
C THR A 76 -2.67 4.64 14.29
N ARG A 77 -1.49 4.86 13.69
CA ARG A 77 -1.27 5.84 12.64
C ARG A 77 -0.47 5.23 11.51
N ALA A 78 -0.65 5.72 10.29
CA ALA A 78 0.12 5.26 9.13
C ALA A 78 1.63 5.34 9.38
N ALA A 79 2.11 6.34 10.11
CA ALA A 79 3.52 6.45 10.51
C ALA A 79 4.07 5.22 11.27
N ASP A 80 3.22 4.45 11.94
CA ASP A 80 3.64 3.23 12.65
C ASP A 80 4.16 2.16 11.68
N PHE A 81 3.75 2.19 10.40
CA PHE A 81 4.34 1.33 9.37
C PHE A 81 5.82 1.64 9.12
N LEU A 82 6.24 2.90 9.15
CA LEU A 82 7.64 3.27 8.93
C LEU A 82 8.53 2.66 10.01
N ALA A 83 8.10 2.75 11.27
CA ALA A 83 8.81 2.15 12.40
C ALA A 83 8.85 0.61 12.32
N TYR A 84 7.80 -0.03 11.79
CA TYR A 84 7.79 -1.47 11.55
C TYR A 84 8.75 -1.88 10.43
N TRP A 85 8.75 -1.17 9.29
CA TRP A 85 9.59 -1.49 8.14
C TRP A 85 11.09 -1.27 8.39
N GLU A 86 11.48 -0.43 9.36
CA GLU A 86 12.86 -0.35 9.83
C GLU A 86 13.34 -1.68 10.45
N GLN A 87 12.44 -2.49 11.00
CA GLN A 87 12.73 -3.77 11.68
C GLN A 87 12.55 -4.98 10.75
N ASP A 88 11.63 -4.89 9.78
CA ASP A 88 11.33 -5.93 8.79
C ASP A 88 11.49 -5.40 7.35
N PRO A 89 12.63 -5.68 6.67
CA PRO A 89 13.07 -4.88 5.54
C PRO A 89 12.43 -5.23 4.19
N PHE A 90 11.26 -5.87 4.16
CA PHE A 90 10.57 -6.15 2.89
C PHE A 90 10.22 -4.85 2.13
N PHE A 91 9.79 -3.80 2.83
CA PHE A 91 9.54 -2.46 2.24
C PHE A 91 10.71 -1.48 2.35
N ALA A 92 11.66 -1.68 3.28
CA ALA A 92 12.84 -0.81 3.41
C ALA A 92 13.83 -0.97 2.25
N ARG A 93 13.80 -2.11 1.54
CA ARG A 93 14.72 -2.41 0.41
C ARG A 93 14.06 -2.32 -0.97
N LEU A 94 12.84 -1.79 -1.05
CA LEU A 94 12.13 -1.53 -2.30
C LEU A 94 12.35 -0.09 -2.81
#